data_AF-A0A1X1L0U0-F1
#
_entry.id   AF-A0A1X1L0U0-F1
#
_cell.length_a   1.000
_cell.length_b   1.000
_cell.length_c   1.000
_cell.angle_alpha   90.00
_cell.angle_beta   90.00
_cell.angle_gamma   90.00
#
_symmetry.space_group_name_H-M   'P 1'
#
loop_
_entity.id
_entity.type
_entity.pdbx_description
1 polymer ?
#
loop_
_entity_poly.entity_id
_entity_poly.type
_entity_poly.pdbx_seq_one_letter_code
_entity_poly.pdbx_strand_id
1 'polypeptide(L)'
;MKDKREIIRARKAFRRSLKDEKKFLKQGKKEVKKQKKDSAVLDEKAWKKEIKEKLEEMREASKERVKQANEDYNHILQNSPPSLLNRKELRDRRLPHARKRLKIAKKQFREAKVEAKEERKESRKERKTNQKFLYGQESKHKSNFFFQGKSLEELKAKKEVKAAKENLKSTKQAYKSKKVSRKAKTFLYVLGREG
;
A
#
# COMPACT_ATOMS: atom_id res chain seq x y z
N MET A 1 -4.49 -23.01 -5.25
CA MET A 1 -3.52 -23.12 -4.12
C MET A 1 -2.20 -22.36 -4.34
N LYS A 2 -1.91 -21.83 -5.55
CA LYS A 2 -0.66 -21.11 -5.86
C LYS A 2 -0.48 -19.85 -4.98
N ASP A 3 -1.53 -19.04 -4.84
CA ASP A 3 -1.51 -17.78 -4.06
C ASP A 3 -1.16 -17.99 -2.58
N LYS A 4 -1.65 -19.07 -1.97
CA LYS A 4 -1.34 -19.38 -0.56
C LYS A 4 0.15 -19.71 -0.38
N ARG A 5 0.74 -20.43 -1.34
CA ARG A 5 2.18 -20.78 -1.32
C ARG A 5 3.04 -19.53 -1.50
N GLU A 6 2.64 -18.63 -2.40
CA GLU A 6 3.32 -17.36 -2.64
C GLU A 6 3.33 -16.47 -1.39
N ILE A 7 2.20 -16.33 -0.70
CA ILE A 7 2.13 -15.55 0.55
C ILE A 7 3.04 -16.16 1.63
N ILE A 8 3.11 -17.49 1.73
CA ILE A 8 4.00 -18.16 2.68
C ILE A 8 5.47 -17.90 2.32
N ARG A 9 5.83 -17.98 1.04
CA ARG A 9 7.18 -17.66 0.56
C ARG A 9 7.54 -16.21 0.86
N ALA A 10 6.65 -15.26 0.57
CA ALA A 10 6.82 -13.84 0.85
C ALA A 10 7.03 -13.56 2.35
N ARG A 11 6.23 -14.21 3.22
CA ARG A 11 6.41 -14.14 4.68
C ARG A 11 7.78 -14.64 5.12
N LYS A 12 8.25 -15.75 4.54
CA LYS A 12 9.57 -16.32 4.86
C LYS A 12 10.70 -15.40 4.37
N ALA A 13 10.61 -14.91 3.14
CA ALA A 13 11.58 -13.99 2.55
C ALA A 13 11.69 -12.69 3.38
N PHE A 14 10.55 -12.06 3.70
CA PHE A 14 10.51 -10.85 4.53
C PHE A 14 11.09 -11.09 5.94
N ARG A 15 10.82 -12.24 6.55
CA ARG A 15 11.42 -12.57 7.86
C ARG A 15 12.93 -12.81 7.77
N ARG A 16 13.41 -13.36 6.64
CA ARG A 16 14.85 -13.58 6.40
C ARG A 16 15.56 -12.26 6.21
N SER A 17 15.07 -11.37 5.35
CA SER A 17 15.67 -10.04 5.14
C SER A 17 15.80 -9.25 6.44
N LEU A 18 14.77 -9.23 7.29
CA LEU A 18 14.85 -8.59 8.61
C LEU A 18 15.88 -9.24 9.56
N LYS A 19 16.05 -10.56 9.49
CA LYS A 19 17.05 -11.27 10.29
C LYS A 19 18.46 -11.00 9.78
N ASP A 20 18.64 -10.97 8.47
CA ASP A 20 19.93 -10.77 7.83
C ASP A 20 20.43 -9.34 8.08
N GLU A 21 19.54 -8.35 7.99
CA GLU A 21 19.85 -6.96 8.37
C GLU A 21 20.23 -6.82 9.84
N LYS A 22 19.52 -7.52 10.73
CA LYS A 22 19.89 -7.54 12.16
C LYS A 22 21.27 -8.15 12.38
N LYS A 23 21.63 -9.19 11.62
CA LYS A 23 22.96 -9.81 11.68
C LYS A 23 24.04 -8.87 11.14
N PHE A 24 23.79 -8.24 9.99
CA PHE A 24 24.66 -7.25 9.36
C PHE A 24 25.04 -6.13 10.35
N LEU A 25 24.03 -5.49 10.97
CA LEU A 25 24.27 -4.45 11.98
C LEU A 25 25.01 -4.97 13.23
N LYS A 26 24.82 -6.24 13.61
CA LYS A 26 25.54 -6.85 14.74
C LYS A 26 27.00 -7.11 14.39
N GLN A 27 27.29 -7.55 13.16
CA GLN A 27 28.65 -7.79 12.65
C GLN A 27 29.41 -6.48 12.50
N GLY A 28 28.84 -5.47 11.84
CA GLY A 28 29.48 -4.16 11.70
C GLY A 28 29.82 -3.52 13.06
N LYS A 29 28.93 -3.64 14.07
CA LYS A 29 29.24 -3.19 15.44
C LYS A 29 30.38 -3.96 16.11
N LYS A 30 30.55 -5.26 15.80
CA LYS A 30 31.67 -6.06 16.34
C LYS A 30 32.98 -5.69 15.67
N GLU A 31 32.98 -5.49 14.36
CA GLU A 31 34.15 -5.09 13.57
C GLU A 31 34.66 -3.73 14.01
N VAL A 32 33.77 -2.75 14.18
CA VAL A 32 34.10 -1.43 14.73
C VAL A 32 34.74 -1.54 16.13
N LYS A 33 34.23 -2.43 16.98
CA LYS A 33 34.83 -2.68 18.31
C LYS A 33 36.21 -3.34 18.23
N LYS A 34 36.44 -4.18 17.21
CA LYS A 34 37.74 -4.82 16.98
C LYS A 34 38.75 -3.78 16.49
N GLN A 35 38.38 -2.97 15.49
CA GLN A 35 39.19 -1.84 15.02
C GLN A 35 39.61 -0.91 16.15
N LYS A 36 38.72 -0.66 17.15
CA LYS A 36 39.06 0.11 18.36
C LYS A 36 40.24 -0.45 19.14
N LYS A 37 40.29 -1.77 19.30
CA LYS A 37 41.33 -2.44 20.08
C LYS A 37 42.66 -2.45 19.33
N ASP A 38 42.59 -2.53 18.00
CA ASP A 38 43.76 -2.63 17.14
C ASP A 38 44.37 -1.24 16.82
N SER A 39 43.59 -0.15 16.87
CA SER A 39 44.00 1.20 16.45
C SER A 39 44.50 2.11 17.59
N ALA A 40 45.21 1.58 18.58
CA ALA A 40 45.61 2.29 19.82
C ALA A 40 46.47 3.56 19.64
N VAL A 41 46.81 3.96 18.40
CA VAL A 41 47.86 4.94 18.06
C VAL A 41 47.33 6.22 17.37
N LEU A 42 46.04 6.32 17.02
CA LEU A 42 45.48 7.48 16.31
C LEU A 42 44.73 8.48 17.23
N ASP A 43 44.69 9.74 16.79
CA ASP A 43 43.94 10.85 17.42
C ASP A 43 42.50 10.45 17.76
N GLU A 44 42.24 10.25 19.06
CA GLU A 44 41.03 9.58 19.54
C GLU A 44 39.74 10.30 19.09
N LYS A 45 39.80 11.62 18.88
CA LYS A 45 38.68 12.46 18.43
C LYS A 45 38.35 12.28 16.95
N ALA A 46 39.37 12.24 16.08
CA ALA A 46 39.17 12.04 14.64
C ALA A 46 38.66 10.62 14.37
N TRP A 47 39.27 9.64 15.03
CA TRP A 47 38.90 8.24 14.94
C TRP A 47 37.47 7.94 15.44
N LYS A 48 37.04 8.57 16.55
CA LYS A 48 35.65 8.49 17.03
C LYS A 48 34.63 9.05 16.04
N LYS A 49 34.97 10.15 15.34
CA LYS A 49 34.08 10.77 14.34
C LYS A 49 33.90 9.85 13.13
N GLU A 50 35.01 9.35 12.58
CA GLU A 50 35.00 8.45 11.41
C GLU A 50 34.19 7.17 11.67
N ILE A 51 34.33 6.58 12.86
CA ILE A 51 33.55 5.39 13.24
C ILE A 51 32.07 5.69 13.45
N LYS A 52 31.75 6.85 14.01
CA LYS A 52 30.36 7.26 14.18
C LYS A 52 29.70 7.40 12.80
N GLU A 53 30.39 8.02 11.86
CA GLU A 53 29.95 8.18 10.47
C GLU A 53 29.77 6.82 9.78
N LYS A 54 30.77 5.92 9.83
CA LYS A 54 30.66 4.54 9.32
C LYS A 54 29.49 3.76 9.93
N LEU A 55 29.26 3.89 11.24
CA LEU A 55 28.12 3.26 11.92
C LEU A 55 26.78 3.87 11.52
N GLU A 56 26.75 5.16 11.20
CA GLU A 56 25.55 5.88 10.78
C GLU A 56 25.20 5.51 9.33
N GLU A 57 26.18 5.53 8.43
CA GLU A 57 26.04 5.07 7.04
C GLU A 57 25.55 3.61 6.98
N MET A 58 26.13 2.70 7.75
CA MET A 58 25.64 1.31 7.85
C MET A 58 24.20 1.22 8.35
N ARG A 59 23.77 2.12 9.25
CA ARG A 59 22.38 2.16 9.74
C ARG A 59 21.46 2.70 8.66
N GLU A 60 21.87 3.70 7.90
CA GLU A 60 21.08 4.26 6.81
C GLU A 60 20.89 3.24 5.69
N ALA A 61 21.98 2.61 5.23
CA ALA A 61 21.91 1.51 4.26
C ALA A 61 21.00 0.36 4.74
N SER A 62 21.06 0.01 6.03
CA SER A 62 20.18 -1.00 6.61
C SER A 62 18.71 -0.54 6.64
N LYS A 63 18.43 0.71 7.00
CA LYS A 63 17.08 1.28 6.97
C LYS A 63 16.49 1.25 5.56
N GLU A 64 17.29 1.58 4.54
CA GLU A 64 16.85 1.56 3.14
C GLU A 64 16.50 0.15 2.67
N ARG A 65 17.36 -0.83 2.94
CA ARG A 65 17.08 -2.24 2.61
C ARG A 65 15.84 -2.77 3.34
N VAL A 66 15.66 -2.40 4.61
CA VAL A 66 14.44 -2.75 5.36
C VAL A 66 13.22 -2.06 4.76
N LYS A 67 13.33 -0.82 4.28
CA LYS A 67 12.24 -0.09 3.62
C LYS A 67 11.85 -0.78 2.32
N GLN A 68 12.82 -1.11 1.46
CA GLN A 68 12.59 -1.86 0.22
C GLN A 68 11.90 -3.21 0.49
N ALA A 69 12.42 -3.99 1.44
CA ALA A 69 11.80 -5.27 1.81
C ALA A 69 10.37 -5.10 2.35
N ASN A 70 10.06 -3.98 3.02
CA ASN A 70 8.70 -3.69 3.45
C ASN A 70 7.80 -3.32 2.28
N GLU A 71 8.28 -2.56 1.31
CA GLU A 71 7.54 -2.17 0.10
C GLU A 71 7.21 -3.40 -0.74
N ASP A 72 8.20 -4.27 -1.01
CA ASP A 72 8.01 -5.54 -1.72
C ASP A 72 6.98 -6.43 -1.02
N TYR A 73 7.11 -6.56 0.30
CA TYR A 73 6.17 -7.36 1.07
C TYR A 73 4.76 -6.76 1.06
N ASN A 74 4.65 -5.43 1.16
CA ASN A 74 3.36 -4.73 1.08
C ASN A 74 2.72 -4.91 -0.30
N HIS A 75 3.48 -4.86 -1.39
CA HIS A 75 3.00 -5.08 -2.74
C HIS A 75 2.38 -6.48 -2.89
N ILE A 76 3.07 -7.52 -2.41
CA ILE A 76 2.55 -8.90 -2.43
C ILE A 76 1.26 -9.01 -1.62
N LEU A 77 1.22 -8.41 -0.42
CA LEU A 77 0.00 -8.39 0.40
C LEU A 77 -1.16 -7.62 -0.27
N GLN A 78 -0.84 -6.65 -1.12
CA GLN A 78 -1.85 -5.88 -1.82
C GLN A 78 -2.50 -6.62 -2.99
N ASN A 79 -1.76 -7.52 -3.63
CA ASN A 79 -2.27 -8.35 -4.72
C ASN A 79 -2.92 -9.65 -4.20
N SER A 80 -2.62 -10.01 -2.96
CA SER A 80 -3.17 -11.20 -2.30
C SER A 80 -4.64 -11.06 -1.86
N PRO A 81 -5.42 -12.15 -1.87
CA PRO A 81 -6.77 -12.16 -1.35
C PRO A 81 -6.77 -11.98 0.19
N PRO A 82 -7.65 -11.11 0.75
CA PRO A 82 -7.67 -10.82 2.20
C PRO A 82 -7.91 -12.04 3.09
N SER A 83 -8.60 -13.06 2.58
CA SER A 83 -8.88 -14.33 3.27
C SER A 83 -7.61 -15.10 3.62
N LEU A 84 -6.51 -14.95 2.87
CA LEU A 84 -5.25 -15.64 3.12
C LEU A 84 -4.30 -14.87 4.07
N LEU A 85 -4.60 -13.60 4.34
CA LEU A 85 -3.74 -12.71 5.13
C LEU A 85 -3.96 -12.85 6.63
N ASN A 86 -2.90 -12.83 7.43
CA ASN A 86 -3.02 -12.95 8.88
C ASN A 86 -3.74 -11.73 9.48
N ARG A 87 -4.34 -11.88 10.67
CA ARG A 87 -5.05 -10.77 11.33
C ARG A 87 -4.17 -9.53 11.53
N LYS A 88 -2.90 -9.71 11.91
CA LYS A 88 -1.93 -8.61 12.06
C LYS A 88 -1.62 -7.95 10.71
N GLU A 89 -1.42 -8.73 9.65
CA GLU A 89 -1.19 -8.21 8.28
C GLU A 89 -2.41 -7.42 7.77
N LEU A 90 -3.62 -7.90 8.05
CA LEU A 90 -4.86 -7.20 7.72
C LEU A 90 -4.97 -5.88 8.47
N ARG A 91 -4.69 -5.88 9.78
CA ARG A 91 -4.79 -4.69 10.64
C ARG A 91 -3.74 -3.63 10.31
N ASP A 92 -2.47 -4.04 10.21
CA ASP A 92 -1.34 -3.12 10.22
C ASP A 92 -0.96 -2.66 8.80
N ARG A 93 -1.27 -3.46 7.77
CA ARG A 93 -0.84 -3.19 6.39
C ARG A 93 -2.03 -3.01 5.43
N ARG A 94 -2.89 -4.03 5.31
CA ARG A 94 -3.92 -4.06 4.26
C ARG A 94 -5.06 -3.06 4.50
N LEU A 95 -5.61 -2.98 5.71
CA LEU A 95 -6.74 -2.10 6.03
C LEU A 95 -6.39 -0.60 5.91
N PRO A 96 -5.27 -0.11 6.44
CA PRO A 96 -4.84 1.26 6.23
C PRO A 96 -4.71 1.59 4.74
N HIS A 97 -4.11 0.70 3.96
CA HIS A 97 -3.98 0.88 2.52
C HIS A 97 -5.34 0.94 1.79
N ALA A 98 -6.26 0.01 2.10
CA ALA A 98 -7.59 0.01 1.50
C ALA A 98 -8.39 1.29 1.81
N ARG A 99 -8.24 1.84 3.03
CA ARG A 99 -8.84 3.13 3.40
C ARG A 99 -8.23 4.28 2.59
N LYS A 100 -6.90 4.32 2.45
CA LYS A 100 -6.19 5.32 1.64
C LYS A 100 -6.63 5.25 0.17
N ARG A 101 -6.68 4.05 -0.43
CA ARG A 101 -7.13 3.85 -1.81
C ARG A 101 -8.56 4.35 -2.03
N LEU A 102 -9.48 4.08 -1.10
CA LEU A 102 -10.85 4.61 -1.20
C LEU A 102 -10.88 6.15 -1.11
N LYS A 103 -10.07 6.75 -0.25
CA LYS A 103 -9.97 8.22 -0.13
C LYS A 103 -9.48 8.84 -1.45
N ILE A 104 -8.44 8.26 -2.05
CA ILE A 104 -7.86 8.71 -3.33
C ILE A 104 -8.87 8.54 -4.47
N ALA A 105 -9.48 7.36 -4.61
CA ALA A 105 -10.47 7.11 -5.67
C ALA A 105 -11.66 8.07 -5.57
N LYS A 106 -12.14 8.39 -4.35
CA LYS A 106 -13.20 9.38 -4.15
C LYS A 106 -12.77 10.79 -4.56
N LYS A 107 -11.50 11.15 -4.35
CA LYS A 107 -10.94 12.45 -4.76
C LYS A 107 -10.86 12.53 -6.29
N GLN A 108 -10.24 11.54 -6.93
CA GLN A 108 -10.16 11.42 -8.39
C GLN A 108 -11.54 11.45 -9.07
N PHE A 109 -12.53 10.76 -8.49
CA PHE A 109 -13.89 10.79 -9.03
C PHE A 109 -14.55 12.17 -8.91
N ARG A 110 -14.21 12.97 -7.89
CA ARG A 110 -14.69 14.34 -7.77
C ARG A 110 -14.03 15.25 -8.80
N GLU A 111 -12.71 15.11 -8.98
CA GLU A 111 -11.91 15.85 -9.96
C GLU A 111 -12.41 15.58 -11.39
N ALA A 112 -12.49 14.31 -11.79
CA ALA A 112 -13.01 13.91 -13.10
C ALA A 112 -14.45 14.38 -13.35
N LYS A 113 -15.26 14.54 -12.29
CA LYS A 113 -16.63 15.07 -12.40
C LYS A 113 -16.65 16.59 -12.57
N VAL A 114 -15.67 17.32 -12.04
CA VAL A 114 -15.52 18.76 -12.24
C VAL A 114 -14.98 19.03 -13.63
N GLU A 115 -13.91 18.33 -14.04
CA GLU A 115 -13.33 18.42 -15.39
C GLU A 115 -14.38 18.11 -16.46
N ALA A 116 -15.12 16.99 -16.31
CA ALA A 116 -16.19 16.65 -17.25
C ALA A 116 -17.33 17.68 -17.29
N LYS A 117 -17.50 18.52 -16.26
CA LYS A 117 -18.46 19.64 -16.28
C LYS A 117 -17.87 20.87 -16.97
N GLU A 118 -16.58 21.11 -16.84
CA GLU A 118 -15.87 22.22 -17.48
C GLU A 118 -15.73 21.99 -18.98
N GLU A 119 -15.32 20.79 -19.42
CA GLU A 119 -15.31 20.39 -20.84
C GLU A 119 -16.70 20.54 -21.48
N ARG A 120 -17.76 20.20 -20.75
CA ARG A 120 -19.15 20.40 -21.20
C ARG A 120 -19.52 21.88 -21.31
N LYS A 121 -18.98 22.75 -20.47
CA LYS A 121 -19.21 24.20 -20.55
C LYS A 121 -18.43 24.82 -21.70
N GLU A 122 -17.20 24.38 -21.92
CA GLU A 122 -16.31 24.84 -22.99
C GLU A 122 -16.83 24.43 -24.37
N SER A 123 -17.14 23.14 -24.56
CA SER A 123 -17.79 22.65 -25.79
C SER A 123 -19.15 23.32 -26.07
N ARG A 124 -19.89 23.75 -25.03
CA ARG A 124 -21.10 24.58 -25.20
C ARG A 124 -20.78 26.00 -25.64
N LYS A 125 -19.66 26.59 -25.24
CA LYS A 125 -19.22 27.92 -25.69
C LYS A 125 -18.76 27.86 -27.15
N GLU A 126 -17.93 26.88 -27.52
CA GLU A 126 -17.47 26.69 -28.90
C GLU A 126 -18.61 26.44 -29.90
N ARG A 127 -19.62 25.65 -29.50
CA ARG A 127 -20.82 25.44 -30.32
C ARG A 127 -21.66 26.71 -30.50
N LYS A 128 -21.61 27.63 -29.55
CA LYS A 128 -22.31 28.92 -29.64
C LYS A 128 -21.58 29.90 -30.55
N THR A 129 -20.26 29.87 -30.60
CA THR A 129 -19.47 30.76 -31.47
C THR A 129 -19.49 30.31 -32.93
N ASN A 130 -19.51 29.00 -33.20
CA ASN A 130 -19.54 28.44 -34.56
C ASN A 130 -20.96 28.13 -35.08
N GLN A 131 -21.92 29.02 -34.84
CA GLN A 131 -23.32 28.78 -35.21
C GLN A 131 -23.60 28.73 -36.72
N LYS A 132 -22.74 29.36 -37.55
CA LYS A 132 -22.95 29.48 -39.00
C LYS A 132 -22.73 28.18 -39.80
N PHE A 133 -22.17 27.12 -39.19
CA PHE A 133 -21.83 25.85 -39.86
C PHE A 133 -22.58 24.63 -39.31
N LEU A 134 -23.70 24.82 -38.60
CA LEU A 134 -24.45 23.75 -37.93
C LEU A 134 -25.65 23.20 -38.72
N TYR A 135 -25.69 23.36 -40.05
CA TYR A 135 -26.74 22.77 -40.87
C TYR A 135 -26.51 21.25 -41.02
N GLY A 136 -27.47 20.43 -40.58
CA GLY A 136 -27.39 18.96 -40.66
C GLY A 136 -26.91 18.24 -39.39
N GLN A 137 -26.63 18.95 -38.29
CA GLN A 137 -26.35 18.29 -37.01
C GLN A 137 -27.67 17.82 -36.37
N GLU A 138 -28.05 16.56 -36.61
CA GLU A 138 -29.23 15.95 -36.02
C GLU A 138 -29.23 16.16 -34.49
N SER A 139 -30.37 16.61 -33.97
CA SER A 139 -30.62 16.74 -32.54
C SER A 139 -30.36 15.39 -31.88
N LYS A 140 -29.24 15.27 -31.16
CA LYS A 140 -28.86 14.02 -30.47
C LYS A 140 -30.06 13.50 -29.68
N HIS A 141 -30.69 12.43 -30.17
CA HIS A 141 -31.76 11.76 -29.44
C HIS A 141 -31.25 11.39 -28.05
N LYS A 142 -32.01 11.76 -27.02
CA LYS A 142 -31.76 11.39 -25.62
C LYS A 142 -31.94 9.87 -25.54
N SER A 143 -30.85 9.13 -25.68
CA SER A 143 -30.91 7.69 -25.48
C SER A 143 -30.86 7.41 -24.00
N ASN A 144 -31.65 6.45 -23.52
CA ASN A 144 -31.63 5.99 -22.12
C ASN A 144 -30.32 5.28 -21.74
N PHE A 145 -29.29 5.40 -22.57
CA PHE A 145 -28.03 4.72 -22.39
C PHE A 145 -27.27 5.37 -21.22
N PHE A 146 -26.95 4.57 -20.19
CA PHE A 146 -26.36 4.99 -18.92
C PHE A 146 -25.05 5.81 -19.02
N PHE A 147 -24.46 5.84 -20.22
CA PHE A 147 -23.21 6.52 -20.54
C PHE A 147 -23.39 7.89 -21.19
N GLN A 148 -24.61 8.25 -21.64
CA GLN A 148 -24.84 9.56 -22.25
C GLN A 148 -24.48 10.68 -21.26
N GLY A 149 -23.59 11.55 -21.72
CA GLY A 149 -23.12 12.72 -20.99
C GLY A 149 -21.93 12.51 -20.09
N LYS A 150 -21.46 11.29 -19.76
CA LYS A 150 -20.28 11.11 -18.86
C LYS A 150 -18.99 10.98 -19.67
N SER A 151 -17.91 11.59 -19.19
CA SER A 151 -16.58 11.41 -19.79
C SER A 151 -16.06 9.99 -19.49
N LEU A 152 -15.18 9.50 -20.35
CA LEU A 152 -14.56 8.18 -20.19
C LEU A 152 -13.76 8.11 -18.87
N GLU A 153 -13.18 9.23 -18.46
CA GLU A 153 -12.47 9.41 -17.20
C GLU A 153 -13.40 9.36 -15.98
N GLU A 154 -14.56 10.03 -16.05
CA GLU A 154 -15.59 9.97 -15.00
C GLU A 154 -16.03 8.51 -14.77
N LEU A 155 -16.20 7.74 -15.86
CA LEU A 155 -16.59 6.33 -15.80
C LEU A 155 -15.48 5.44 -15.22
N LYS A 156 -14.22 5.64 -15.62
CA LYS A 156 -13.07 4.93 -15.05
C LYS A 156 -12.95 5.21 -13.55
N ALA A 157 -13.00 6.48 -13.15
CA ALA A 157 -12.94 6.87 -11.75
C ALA A 157 -14.11 6.31 -10.91
N LYS A 158 -15.32 6.26 -11.49
CA LYS A 158 -16.48 5.63 -10.84
C LYS A 158 -16.27 4.13 -10.61
N LYS A 159 -15.69 3.41 -11.58
CA LYS A 159 -15.34 1.99 -11.45
C LYS A 159 -14.30 1.78 -10.34
N GLU A 160 -13.26 2.61 -10.29
CA GLU A 160 -12.23 2.56 -9.24
C GLU A 160 -12.81 2.80 -7.83
N VAL A 161 -13.73 3.75 -7.67
CA VAL A 161 -14.43 3.96 -6.39
C VAL A 161 -15.21 2.73 -5.97
N LYS A 162 -15.91 2.06 -6.91
CA LYS A 162 -16.66 0.83 -6.63
C LYS A 162 -15.72 -0.30 -6.20
N ALA A 163 -14.66 -0.54 -6.98
CA ALA A 163 -13.65 -1.55 -6.68
C ALA A 163 -12.97 -1.30 -5.31
N ALA A 164 -12.63 -0.04 -5.01
CA ALA A 164 -12.04 0.33 -3.72
C ALA A 164 -12.99 0.10 -2.53
N LYS A 165 -14.30 0.35 -2.70
CA LYS A 165 -15.32 0.04 -1.68
C LYS A 165 -15.43 -1.46 -1.44
N GLU A 166 -15.46 -2.26 -2.49
CA GLU A 166 -15.56 -3.71 -2.41
C GLU A 166 -14.31 -4.32 -1.74
N ASN A 167 -13.12 -3.86 -2.11
CA ASN A 167 -11.88 -4.25 -1.45
C ASN A 167 -11.88 -3.88 0.05
N LEU A 168 -12.32 -2.68 0.41
CA LEU A 168 -12.45 -2.29 1.81
C LEU A 168 -13.47 -3.15 2.57
N LYS A 169 -14.57 -3.55 1.93
CA LYS A 169 -15.58 -4.42 2.52
C LYS A 169 -15.03 -5.82 2.77
N SER A 170 -14.40 -6.44 1.76
CA SER A 170 -13.84 -7.79 1.87
C SER A 170 -12.70 -7.87 2.88
N THR A 171 -11.83 -6.86 2.93
CA THR A 171 -10.75 -6.77 3.94
C THR A 171 -11.28 -6.60 5.35
N LYS A 172 -12.31 -5.77 5.57
CA LYS A 172 -12.99 -5.66 6.87
C LYS A 172 -13.64 -6.97 7.29
N GLN A 173 -14.31 -7.66 6.36
CA GLN A 173 -14.95 -8.94 6.63
C GLN A 173 -13.92 -10.01 7.02
N ALA A 174 -12.81 -10.14 6.27
CA ALA A 174 -11.72 -11.05 6.59
C ALA A 174 -11.04 -10.72 7.94
N TYR A 175 -10.93 -9.44 8.29
CA TYR A 175 -10.41 -9.04 9.59
C TYR A 175 -11.34 -9.43 10.74
N LYS A 176 -12.66 -9.22 10.56
CA LYS A 176 -13.69 -9.58 11.53
C LYS A 176 -13.78 -11.10 11.71
N SER A 177 -13.76 -11.89 10.63
CA SER A 177 -13.83 -13.35 10.72
C SER A 177 -12.65 -13.96 11.47
N LYS A 178 -11.49 -13.31 11.44
CA LYS A 178 -10.28 -13.73 12.18
C LYS A 178 -10.22 -13.21 13.62
N LYS A 179 -11.23 -12.46 14.08
CA LYS A 179 -11.34 -11.99 15.45
C LYS A 179 -11.94 -13.09 16.32
N VAL A 180 -11.09 -13.90 16.95
CA VAL A 180 -11.52 -14.84 17.99
C VAL A 180 -12.15 -14.06 19.15
N SER A 181 -13.36 -14.42 19.56
CA SER A 181 -14.04 -13.81 20.71
C SER A 181 -13.26 -14.08 22.00
N ARG A 182 -13.39 -13.20 23.00
CA ARG A 182 -12.77 -13.45 24.32
C ARG A 182 -13.28 -14.77 24.92
N LYS A 183 -14.59 -15.04 24.79
CA LYS A 183 -15.24 -16.28 25.26
C LYS A 183 -14.67 -17.54 24.59
N ALA A 184 -14.43 -17.50 23.28
CA ALA A 184 -13.82 -18.62 22.56
C ALA A 184 -12.35 -18.82 22.93
N LYS A 185 -11.60 -17.72 23.21
CA LYS A 185 -10.22 -17.82 23.71
C LYS A 185 -10.17 -18.42 25.11
N THR A 186 -11.04 -17.99 26.02
CA THR A 186 -11.10 -18.53 27.38
C THR A 186 -11.53 -20.00 27.36
N PHE A 187 -12.51 -20.36 26.53
CA PHE A 187 -12.94 -21.76 26.38
C PHE A 187 -11.82 -22.66 25.83
N LEU A 188 -11.12 -22.24 24.77
CA LEU A 188 -9.96 -22.98 24.24
C LEU A 188 -8.80 -23.07 25.26
N TYR A 189 -8.64 -22.06 26.11
CA TYR A 189 -7.63 -22.05 27.16
C TYR A 189 -7.96 -23.02 28.30
N VAL A 190 -9.24 -23.12 28.68
CA VAL A 190 -9.72 -24.09 29.67
C VAL A 190 -9.57 -25.51 29.13
N LEU A 191 -10.03 -25.78 27.90
CA LEU A 191 -9.85 -27.09 27.25
C LEU A 191 -8.40 -27.53 27.10
N GLY A 192 -7.48 -26.59 26.83
CA GLY A 192 -6.05 -26.89 26.71
C GLY A 192 -5.32 -27.07 28.06
N ARG A 193 -6.02 -26.92 29.19
CA ARG A 193 -5.51 -27.16 30.54
C ARG A 193 -6.01 -28.48 31.14
N GLU A 194 -7.06 -29.05 30.57
CA GLU A 194 -7.74 -30.27 31.03
C GLU A 194 -7.27 -31.54 30.29
N GLY A 195 -6.29 -31.43 29.39
CA GLY A 195 -5.64 -32.56 28.71
C GLY A 195 -4.13 -32.46 28.78
#